data_AF-A0A9D6QKM1-F1
#
_entry.id   AF-A0A9D6QKM1-F1
#
_cell.length_a   1.000
_cell.length_b   1.000
_cell.length_c   1.000
_cell.angle_alpha   90.00
_cell.angle_beta   90.00
_cell.angle_gamma   90.00
#
_symmetry.space_group_name_H-M   'P 1'
#
loop_
_entity.id
_entity.type
_entity.pdbx_description
1 polymer ?
#
loop_
_entity_poly.entity_id
_entity_poly.type
_entity_poly.pdbx_seq_one_letter_code
_entity_poly.pdbx_strand_id
1 'polypeptide(L)'
;MLARRQFIQRAAIGAAILGIPIARAEQMFSQDIPLPAPGLLASDSERYWAELRRQWLLASDRINLNCGSVGCTPLPILRAMIDHILFAETYREPAYPWFGYEENTRLREL
;
A
#
# COMPACT_ATOMS: atom_id res chain seq x y z
N MET A 1 -19.54 5.73 -4.51
CA MET A 1 -18.55 6.19 -5.52
C MET A 1 -17.97 7.59 -5.25
N LEU A 2 -18.63 8.50 -4.51
CA LEU A 2 -18.10 9.85 -4.24
C LEU A 2 -16.81 9.88 -3.38
N ALA A 3 -16.63 8.93 -2.45
CA ALA A 3 -15.49 8.90 -1.52
C ALA A 3 -14.13 8.70 -2.23
N ARG A 4 -14.08 7.86 -3.26
CA ARG A 4 -12.84 7.62 -4.05
C ARG A 4 -12.35 8.89 -4.74
N ARG A 5 -13.28 9.69 -5.29
CA ARG A 5 -12.95 10.92 -6.01
C ARG A 5 -12.42 12.00 -5.08
N GLN A 6 -13.03 12.13 -3.91
CA GLN A 6 -12.58 13.07 -2.86
C GLN A 6 -11.25 12.64 -2.24
N PHE A 7 -11.01 11.33 -2.08
CA PHE A 7 -9.71 10.82 -1.64
C PHE A 7 -8.60 11.10 -2.65
N ILE A 8 -8.83 10.83 -3.95
CA ILE A 8 -7.88 11.18 -5.02
C ILE A 8 -7.59 12.68 -5.02
N GLN A 9 -8.60 13.54 -4.83
CA GLN A 9 -8.42 14.99 -4.74
C GLN A 9 -7.60 15.42 -3.52
N ARG A 10 -7.73 14.74 -2.38
CA ARG A 10 -6.97 15.04 -1.16
C ARG A 10 -5.53 14.48 -1.21
N ALA A 11 -5.36 13.27 -1.75
CA ALA A 11 -4.06 12.71 -2.05
C ALA A 11 -3.30 13.57 -3.08
N ALA A 12 -4.04 14.20 -4.01
CA ALA A 12 -3.49 15.13 -4.97
C ALA A 12 -2.86 16.38 -4.34
N ILE A 13 -3.50 16.91 -3.31
CA ILE A 13 -2.99 18.06 -2.54
C ILE A 13 -1.72 17.65 -1.76
N GLY A 14 -1.69 16.44 -1.18
CA GLY A 14 -0.51 15.93 -0.47
C GLY A 14 0.71 15.70 -1.37
N ALA A 15 0.50 15.24 -2.59
CA ALA A 15 1.57 15.03 -3.58
C ALA A 15 2.10 16.36 -4.17
N ALA A 16 1.26 17.39 -4.27
CA ALA A 16 1.68 18.73 -4.68
C ALA A 16 2.66 19.36 -3.67
N ILE A 17 2.52 19.06 -2.38
CA ILE A 17 3.46 19.50 -1.32
C ILE A 17 4.84 18.85 -1.47
N LEU A 18 4.92 17.65 -2.04
CA LEU A 18 6.17 16.91 -2.24
C LEU A 18 6.78 17.12 -3.64
N GLY A 19 6.14 17.89 -4.52
CA GLY A 19 6.62 18.15 -5.88
C GLY A 19 6.64 16.93 -6.80
N ILE A 20 6.00 15.82 -6.41
CA ILE A 20 5.92 14.60 -7.21
C ILE A 20 4.55 14.60 -7.91
N PRO A 21 4.50 14.58 -9.25
CA PRO A 21 3.23 14.45 -9.97
C PRO A 21 2.52 13.17 -9.50
N ILE A 22 1.27 13.30 -9.05
CA ILE A 22 0.47 12.18 -8.52
C ILE A 22 0.42 11.03 -9.51
N ALA A 23 0.27 11.35 -10.80
CA ALA A 23 0.28 10.36 -11.86
C ALA A 23 1.60 9.56 -11.91
N ARG A 24 2.75 10.18 -11.61
CA ARG A 24 4.03 9.46 -11.51
C ARG A 24 4.14 8.64 -10.24
N ALA A 25 3.67 9.16 -9.10
CA ALA A 25 3.61 8.40 -7.86
C ALA A 25 2.73 7.16 -8.03
N GLU A 26 1.50 7.32 -8.52
CA GLU A 26 0.57 6.23 -8.83
C GLU A 26 1.17 5.23 -9.82
N GLN A 27 1.82 5.69 -10.88
CA GLN A 27 2.45 4.80 -11.84
C GLN A 27 3.59 3.98 -11.21
N MET A 28 4.46 4.61 -10.42
CA MET A 28 5.53 3.92 -9.68
C MET A 28 4.97 2.94 -8.64
N PHE A 29 3.90 3.31 -7.95
CA PHE A 29 3.22 2.45 -6.97
C PHE A 29 2.41 1.32 -7.61
N SER A 30 1.95 1.50 -8.85
CA SER A 30 1.17 0.50 -9.59
C SER A 30 2.04 -0.55 -10.27
N GLN A 31 3.31 -0.25 -10.55
CA GLN A 31 4.23 -1.18 -11.19
C GLN A 31 4.44 -2.43 -10.34
N ASP A 32 4.11 -3.58 -10.92
CA ASP A 32 4.42 -4.88 -10.33
C ASP A 32 5.86 -5.21 -10.70
N ILE A 33 6.76 -5.17 -9.72
CA ILE A 33 8.19 -5.41 -9.93
C ILE A 33 8.40 -6.91 -9.66
N PRO A 34 8.76 -7.72 -10.67
CA PRO A 34 8.94 -9.14 -10.47
C PRO A 34 10.11 -9.42 -9.53
N LEU A 35 10.01 -10.50 -8.77
CA LEU A 35 11.15 -11.02 -8.01
C LEU A 35 12.23 -11.55 -8.97
N PRO A 36 13.51 -11.53 -8.55
CA PRO A 36 14.59 -12.11 -9.34
C PRO A 36 14.30 -13.57 -9.70
N ALA A 37 14.69 -13.98 -10.91
CA ALA A 37 14.45 -15.34 -11.38
C ALA A 37 15.17 -16.39 -10.49
N PRO A 38 14.57 -17.58 -10.29
CA PRO A 38 15.25 -18.67 -9.58
C PRO A 38 16.59 -19.02 -10.25
N GLY A 39 17.63 -19.21 -9.45
CA GLY A 39 18.98 -19.54 -9.93
C GLY A 39 19.80 -18.34 -10.43
N LEU A 40 19.21 -17.15 -10.57
CA LEU A 40 19.94 -15.96 -11.03
C LEU A 40 21.09 -15.58 -10.09
N LEU A 41 20.93 -15.78 -8.77
CA LEU A 41 22.00 -15.55 -7.81
C LEU A 41 23.26 -16.39 -8.09
N ALA A 42 23.08 -17.62 -8.60
CA ALA A 42 24.18 -18.53 -8.87
C ALA A 42 24.87 -18.24 -10.21
N SER A 43 24.13 -17.74 -11.20
CA SER A 43 24.66 -17.45 -12.54
C SER A 43 25.17 -16.02 -12.70
N ASP A 44 24.51 -15.04 -12.09
CA ASP A 44 24.81 -13.62 -12.19
C ASP A 44 24.36 -12.89 -10.91
N SER A 45 25.24 -12.89 -9.91
CA SER A 45 24.97 -12.31 -8.60
C SER A 45 24.73 -10.79 -8.65
N GLU A 46 25.45 -10.06 -9.51
CA GLU A 46 25.30 -8.61 -9.65
C GLU A 46 23.92 -8.26 -10.18
N ARG A 47 23.48 -8.97 -11.22
CA ARG A 47 22.14 -8.79 -11.76
C ARG A 47 21.05 -9.17 -10.76
N TYR A 48 21.25 -10.25 -10.01
CA TYR A 48 20.32 -10.65 -8.95
C TYR A 48 20.11 -9.52 -7.93
N TRP A 49 21.19 -8.94 -7.39
CA TRP A 49 21.10 -7.86 -6.41
C TRP A 49 20.51 -6.58 -7.00
N ALA A 50 20.82 -6.28 -8.26
CA ALA A 50 20.21 -5.16 -8.97
C ALA A 50 18.70 -5.33 -9.15
N GLU A 51 18.22 -6.53 -9.52
CA GLU A 51 16.79 -6.84 -9.63
C GLU A 51 16.11 -6.79 -8.25
N LEU A 52 16.76 -7.35 -7.22
CA LEU A 52 16.25 -7.33 -5.86
C LEU A 52 16.12 -5.91 -5.32
N ARG A 53 17.12 -5.04 -5.52
CA ARG A 53 17.13 -3.64 -5.06
C ARG A 53 15.93 -2.83 -5.55
N ARG A 54 15.32 -3.20 -6.68
CA ARG A 54 14.12 -2.55 -7.23
C ARG A 54 12.88 -2.77 -6.38
N GLN A 55 12.88 -3.77 -5.50
CA GLN A 55 11.79 -4.03 -4.56
C GLN A 55 11.72 -3.01 -3.40
N TRP A 56 12.68 -2.10 -3.27
CA TRP A 56 12.71 -1.09 -2.20
C TRP A 56 12.55 0.34 -2.74
N LEU A 57 11.75 1.14 -2.03
CA LEU A 57 11.67 2.60 -2.22
C LEU A 57 12.83 3.32 -1.53
N LEU A 58 14.05 3.02 -1.97
CA LEU A 58 15.24 3.74 -1.54
C LEU A 58 15.75 4.58 -2.71
N ALA A 59 16.04 5.85 -2.46
CA ALA A 59 16.59 6.75 -3.47
C ALA A 59 17.91 6.19 -4.03
N SER A 60 18.13 6.31 -5.34
CA SER A 60 19.29 5.70 -6.02
C SER A 60 20.63 6.32 -5.60
N ASP A 61 20.59 7.56 -5.11
CA ASP A 61 21.74 8.34 -4.64
C ASP A 61 21.95 8.24 -3.11
N ARG A 62 21.20 7.36 -2.42
CA ARG A 62 21.27 7.20 -0.96
C ARG A 62 21.59 5.76 -0.57
N ILE A 63 22.42 5.65 0.46
CA ILE A 63 22.76 4.38 1.10
C ILE A 63 22.15 4.40 2.50
N ASN A 64 21.30 3.42 2.82
CA ASN A 64 20.79 3.23 4.18
C ASN A 64 21.71 2.27 4.94
N LEU A 65 22.36 2.78 5.98
CA LEU A 65 23.23 1.99 6.87
C LEU A 65 22.57 1.71 8.24
N ASN A 66 21.35 2.18 8.47
CA ASN A 66 20.61 2.00 9.74
C ASN A 66 19.57 0.87 9.67
N CYS A 67 19.85 -0.18 8.87
CA CYS A 67 18.93 -1.31 8.73
C CYS A 67 18.66 -2.06 10.04
N GLY A 68 19.53 -1.93 11.04
CA GLY A 68 19.38 -2.54 12.37
C GLY A 68 18.36 -1.85 13.28
N SER A 69 18.02 -0.58 13.01
CA SER A 69 17.00 0.15 13.80
C SER A 69 15.75 0.42 12.98
N VAL A 70 15.92 1.01 11.78
CA VAL A 70 14.82 1.38 10.88
C VAL A 70 15.18 0.98 9.46
N GLY A 71 14.67 -0.18 9.06
CA GLY A 71 14.82 -0.69 7.69
C GLY A 71 13.97 0.07 6.68
N CYS A 72 14.35 -0.02 5.40
CA CYS A 72 13.49 0.45 4.32
C CYS A 72 12.33 -0.52 4.10
N THR A 73 11.12 0.01 3.96
CA THR A 73 9.93 -0.79 3.66
C THR A 73 9.97 -1.31 2.21
N PRO A 74 9.85 -2.63 1.99
CA PRO A 74 9.70 -3.19 0.64
C PRO A 74 8.38 -2.76 -0.01
N LEU A 75 8.40 -2.57 -1.33
CA LEU A 75 7.25 -2.15 -2.12
C LEU A 75 6.03 -3.09 -1.99
N PRO A 76 6.18 -4.44 -1.98
CA PRO A 76 5.05 -5.35 -1.79
C PRO A 76 4.34 -5.16 -0.44
N ILE A 77 5.10 -4.87 0.62
CA ILE A 77 4.55 -4.65 1.97
C ILE A 77 3.76 -3.34 2.02
N LEU A 78 4.33 -2.26 1.45
CA LEU A 78 3.65 -0.98 1.39
C LEU A 78 2.35 -1.07 0.58
N ARG A 79 2.36 -1.80 -0.54
CA ARG A 79 1.16 -2.05 -1.34
C ARG A 79 0.09 -2.81 -0.53
N ALA A 80 0.47 -3.92 0.09
CA ALA A 80 -0.43 -4.70 0.93
C ALA A 80 -1.05 -3.88 2.07
N MET A 81 -0.26 -2.98 2.68
CA MET A 81 -0.76 -2.05 3.70
C MET A 81 -1.80 -1.07 3.14
N ILE A 82 -1.53 -0.46 1.98
CA ILE A 82 -2.47 0.46 1.32
C ILE A 82 -3.75 -0.28 0.93
N ASP A 83 -3.63 -1.44 0.31
CA ASP A 83 -4.78 -2.27 -0.09
C ASP A 83 -5.63 -2.65 1.12
N HIS A 84 -5.00 -2.99 2.26
CA HIS A 84 -5.69 -3.28 3.49
C HIS A 84 -6.45 -2.08 4.06
N ILE A 85 -5.83 -0.90 4.07
CA ILE A 85 -6.49 0.35 4.51
C ILE A 85 -7.71 0.62 3.63
N LEU A 86 -7.56 0.53 2.31
CA LEU A 86 -8.66 0.76 1.37
C LEU A 86 -9.77 -0.28 1.52
N PHE A 87 -9.41 -1.54 1.79
CA PHE A 87 -10.36 -2.60 2.09
C PHE A 87 -11.14 -2.30 3.38
N ALA A 88 -10.48 -1.84 4.44
CA ALA A 88 -11.13 -1.49 5.70
C ALA A 88 -12.18 -0.38 5.51
N GLU A 89 -11.95 0.60 4.63
CA GLU A 89 -12.94 1.65 4.29
C GLU A 89 -14.17 1.12 3.53
N THR A 90 -14.08 -0.09 2.98
CA THR A 90 -15.25 -0.78 2.40
C THR A 90 -16.12 -1.44 3.46
N TYR A 91 -15.63 -1.57 4.70
CA TYR A 91 -16.40 -2.14 5.79
C TYR A 91 -17.72 -1.37 5.95
N ARG A 92 -18.79 -2.13 6.03
CA ARG A 92 -20.11 -1.64 6.38
C ARG A 92 -20.41 -2.29 7.70
N GLU A 93 -20.49 -1.47 8.74
CA GLU A 93 -20.92 -1.94 10.05
C GLU A 93 -22.27 -2.64 9.85
N PRO A 94 -22.39 -3.93 10.22
CA PRO A 94 -23.70 -4.57 10.23
C PRO A 94 -24.60 -3.74 11.14
N ALA A 95 -25.91 -3.72 10.87
CA ALA A 95 -26.86 -2.99 11.72
C ALA A 95 -26.65 -3.41 13.19
N TYR A 96 -26.00 -2.53 13.95
CA TYR A 96 -25.68 -2.74 15.34
C TYR A 96 -26.63 -1.84 16.12
N PRO A 97 -27.48 -2.41 17.01
CA PRO A 97 -28.39 -1.61 17.79
C PRO A 97 -27.60 -0.60 18.61
N TRP A 98 -27.94 0.69 18.52
CA TRP A 98 -27.20 1.74 19.23
C TRP A 98 -27.21 1.44 20.74
N PHE A 99 -26.04 1.07 21.28
CA PHE A 99 -25.85 0.67 22.68
C PHE A 99 -26.69 -0.54 23.16
N GLY A 100 -27.14 -1.42 22.26
CA GLY A 100 -27.90 -2.62 22.63
C GLY A 100 -29.34 -2.36 23.09
N TYR A 101 -29.87 -1.15 22.88
CA TYR A 101 -31.24 -0.78 23.26
C TYR A 101 -32.23 -0.77 22.08
N GLU A 102 -31.77 -0.88 20.83
CA GLU A 102 -32.70 -1.03 19.71
C GLU A 102 -33.24 -2.46 19.62
N GLU A 103 -34.54 -2.58 19.32
CA GLU A 103 -35.24 -3.85 19.20
C GLU A 103 -34.64 -4.70 18.07
N ASN A 104 -34.32 -5.96 18.34
CA ASN A 104 -33.94 -6.91 17.30
C ASN A 104 -35.17 -7.21 16.44
N THR A 105 -35.29 -6.53 15.30
CA THR A 105 -36.45 -6.62 14.39
C THR A 105 -36.69 -8.04 13.84
N ARG A 106 -35.70 -8.95 13.92
CA ARG A 106 -35.83 -10.35 13.48
C ARG A 106 -36.59 -11.25 14.46
N LEU A 107 -36.86 -10.80 15.69
CA LEU A 107 -37.68 -11.57 16.64
C LEU A 107 -39.15 -11.65 16.21
N ARG A 108 -39.62 -10.74 15.36
CA ARG A 108 -41.02 -10.69 14.90
C ARG A 108 -41.31 -11.57 13.68
N GLU A 109 -40.29 -12.26 13.16
CA GLU A 109 -40.38 -13.13 11.99
C GLU A 109 -40.43 -14.63 12.35
N LEU A 110 -40.34 -14.98 13.63
CA LEU A 110 -40.50 -16.34 14.18
C LEU A 110 -41.93 -16.56 14.71
#